data_AF-A0A840WLU1-F1
#
_entry.id   AF-A0A840WLU1-F1
#
_cell.length_a   1.000
_cell.length_b   1.000
_cell.length_c   1.000
_cell.angle_alpha   90.00
_cell.angle_beta   90.00
_cell.angle_gamma   90.00
#
_symmetry.space_group_name_H-M   'P 1'
#
loop_
_entity.id
_entity.type
_entity.pdbx_description
1 polymer ?
#
loop_
_entity_poly.entity_id
_entity_poly.type
_entity_poly.pdbx_seq_one_letter_code
_entity_poly.pdbx_strand_id
1 'polypeptide(L)'
;MARRDDTAGKRHGSKDRRRAGVRLGTLAALVVLLPVAFAAPAAGAAEYAVAERAEKAERAEEQRAGAAGLSHRHYYSTWRDARTYWSQESRYPTGGWLWAGRHYFFCQVEGEPHSDGEGYSTWWALTDDHTGNQDVFVSATAFRGHEPWQPIEGLPRC
;
A
#
# COMPACT_ATOMS: atom_id res chain seq x y z
N MET A 1 -2.09 39.90 -35.18
CA MET A 1 -2.90 38.76 -35.66
C MET A 1 -2.52 37.57 -34.79
N ALA A 2 -3.25 37.26 -33.71
CA ALA A 2 -4.41 36.34 -33.66
C ALA A 2 -4.01 34.89 -34.02
N ARG A 3 -4.44 33.81 -33.36
CA ARG A 3 -5.09 33.48 -32.08
C ARG A 3 -5.11 31.93 -32.08
N ARG A 4 -4.94 31.32 -30.89
CA ARG A 4 -5.57 30.08 -30.38
C ARG A 4 -5.36 28.71 -31.06
N ASP A 5 -5.09 27.78 -30.14
CA ASP A 5 -5.29 26.33 -30.17
C ASP A 5 -6.66 25.89 -30.70
N ASP A 6 -6.70 24.74 -31.37
CA ASP A 6 -7.93 24.02 -31.69
C ASP A 6 -7.91 22.55 -31.26
N THR A 7 -9.10 22.17 -30.83
CA THR A 7 -9.51 21.12 -29.90
C THR A 7 -9.78 19.72 -30.49
N ALA A 8 -9.55 18.72 -29.64
CA ALA A 8 -10.44 17.59 -29.31
C ALA A 8 -11.38 16.99 -30.38
N GLY A 9 -11.08 15.76 -30.81
CA GLY A 9 -11.99 14.90 -31.56
C GLY A 9 -13.04 14.22 -30.69
N LYS A 10 -14.31 14.60 -30.87
CA LYS A 10 -15.50 14.08 -30.18
C LYS A 10 -16.21 13.04 -31.06
N ARG A 11 -16.25 11.76 -30.64
CA ARG A 11 -17.06 10.72 -31.31
C ARG A 11 -18.52 10.80 -30.84
N HIS A 12 -19.43 10.87 -31.80
CA HIS A 12 -20.89 10.81 -31.65
C HIS A 12 -21.43 9.39 -31.90
N GLY A 13 -22.57 9.07 -31.28
CA GLY A 13 -23.47 7.96 -31.66
C GLY A 13 -24.02 7.23 -30.43
N SER A 14 -25.03 7.76 -29.73
CA SER A 14 -26.47 7.63 -30.00
C SER A 14 -26.95 6.18 -30.20
N LYS A 15 -27.67 5.62 -29.20
CA LYS A 15 -29.10 5.34 -29.37
C LYS A 15 -29.80 4.94 -28.07
N ASP A 16 -30.72 5.82 -27.72
CA ASP A 16 -31.90 5.64 -26.90
C ASP A 16 -32.65 4.33 -27.24
N ARG A 17 -33.00 3.51 -26.24
CA ARG A 17 -34.10 2.54 -26.34
C ARG A 17 -34.95 2.59 -25.08
N ARG A 18 -36.08 3.27 -25.24
CA ARG A 18 -37.19 3.34 -24.30
C ARG A 18 -38.02 2.04 -24.31
N ARG A 19 -38.54 1.73 -23.12
CA ARG A 19 -39.90 1.23 -22.80
C ARG A 19 -40.39 -0.09 -23.40
N ALA A 20 -40.70 -1.02 -22.49
CA ALA A 20 -42.00 -1.72 -22.31
C ALA A 20 -41.82 -2.63 -21.08
N GLY A 21 -42.71 -2.77 -20.10
CA GLY A 21 -44.16 -2.70 -20.14
C GLY A 21 -44.72 -4.05 -19.71
N VAL A 22 -45.00 -4.18 -18.40
CA VAL A 22 -46.09 -4.94 -17.75
C VAL A 22 -46.20 -6.46 -18.03
N ARG A 23 -46.24 -7.29 -16.97
CA ARG A 23 -47.44 -8.06 -16.56
C ARG A 23 -47.24 -8.85 -15.26
N LEU A 24 -48.16 -8.57 -14.34
CA LEU A 24 -48.57 -9.36 -13.19
C LEU A 24 -48.87 -10.81 -13.63
N GLY A 25 -48.38 -11.78 -12.85
CA GLY A 25 -48.71 -13.20 -12.99
C GLY A 25 -48.57 -13.89 -11.65
N THR A 26 -49.65 -13.90 -10.88
CA THR A 26 -49.82 -14.60 -9.61
C THR A 26 -49.82 -16.11 -9.85
N LEU A 27 -48.94 -16.86 -9.19
CA LEU A 27 -49.21 -18.26 -8.83
C LEU A 27 -48.55 -18.54 -7.47
N ALA A 28 -49.41 -18.64 -6.47
CA ALA A 28 -49.09 -19.15 -5.15
C ALA A 28 -48.69 -20.63 -5.28
N ALA A 29 -47.45 -20.95 -4.92
CA ALA A 29 -47.06 -22.30 -4.55
C ALA A 29 -46.79 -22.29 -3.05
N LEU A 30 -47.80 -22.72 -2.28
CA LEU A 30 -47.61 -23.10 -0.87
C LEU A 30 -46.63 -24.27 -0.84
N VAL A 31 -45.37 -23.99 -0.54
CA VAL A 31 -44.41 -25.01 -0.15
C VAL A 31 -44.56 -25.21 1.36
N VAL A 32 -45.35 -26.22 1.73
CA VAL A 32 -45.34 -26.74 3.11
C VAL A 32 -44.03 -27.52 3.26
N LEU A 33 -42.98 -26.82 3.67
CA LEU A 33 -41.77 -27.44 4.19
C LEU A 33 -41.97 -27.66 5.68
N LEU A 34 -42.05 -28.93 6.05
CA LEU A 34 -41.87 -29.42 7.42
C LEU A 34 -40.72 -28.65 8.10
N PRO A 35 -40.85 -28.25 9.38
CA PRO A 35 -39.68 -27.88 10.14
C PRO A 35 -38.85 -29.15 10.31
N VAL A 36 -37.90 -29.38 9.41
CA VAL A 36 -36.73 -30.16 9.77
C VAL A 36 -36.11 -29.37 10.89
N ALA A 37 -36.33 -29.82 12.12
CA ALA A 37 -35.58 -29.39 13.27
C ALA A 37 -34.12 -29.77 12.98
N PHE A 38 -33.41 -28.85 12.32
CA PHE A 38 -31.97 -28.87 12.30
C PHE A 38 -31.59 -28.61 13.75
N ALA A 39 -31.40 -29.69 14.50
CA ALA A 39 -30.64 -29.64 15.73
C ALA A 39 -29.25 -29.15 15.30
N ALA A 40 -29.05 -27.83 15.33
CA ALA A 40 -27.74 -27.25 15.18
C ALA A 40 -26.87 -27.94 16.24
N PRO A 41 -25.80 -28.66 15.86
CA PRO A 41 -24.88 -29.15 16.86
C PRO A 41 -24.34 -27.91 17.56
N ALA A 42 -24.68 -27.73 18.83
CA ALA A 42 -24.09 -26.70 19.69
C ALA A 42 -22.55 -26.84 19.78
N ALA A 43 -22.00 -27.96 19.28
CA ALA A 43 -20.57 -28.19 19.07
C ALA A 43 -19.95 -27.26 18.01
N GLY A 44 -20.68 -26.96 16.92
CA GLY A 44 -20.17 -26.05 15.88
C GLY A 44 -19.99 -24.63 16.41
N ALA A 45 -20.67 -24.30 17.53
CA ALA A 45 -20.61 -22.97 18.08
C ALA A 45 -19.29 -22.64 18.81
N ALA A 46 -18.78 -23.64 19.52
CA ALA A 46 -17.48 -23.56 20.16
C ALA A 46 -16.35 -23.61 19.10
N GLU A 47 -16.54 -24.41 18.05
CA GLU A 47 -15.55 -24.56 16.98
C GLU A 47 -15.37 -23.28 16.16
N TYR A 48 -16.45 -22.55 15.81
CA TYR A 48 -16.31 -21.26 15.13
C TYR A 48 -15.59 -20.22 15.99
N ALA A 49 -15.83 -20.23 17.31
CA ALA A 49 -15.25 -19.24 18.22
C ALA A 49 -13.76 -19.49 18.43
N VAL A 50 -13.33 -20.76 18.37
CA VAL A 50 -11.91 -21.13 18.40
C VAL A 50 -11.22 -20.74 17.09
N ALA A 51 -11.85 -20.97 15.94
CA ALA A 51 -11.30 -20.57 14.64
C ALA A 51 -11.14 -19.04 14.51
N GLU A 52 -12.14 -18.25 14.94
CA GLU A 52 -12.06 -16.78 14.90
C GLU A 52 -10.95 -16.24 15.83
N ARG A 53 -10.75 -16.87 17.00
CA ARG A 53 -9.68 -16.50 17.94
C ARG A 53 -8.29 -16.85 17.39
N ALA A 54 -8.17 -17.97 16.67
CA ALA A 54 -6.93 -18.34 16.01
C ALA A 54 -6.54 -17.34 14.91
N GLU A 55 -7.49 -16.98 14.03
CA GLU A 55 -7.25 -16.00 12.97
C GLU A 55 -6.93 -14.61 13.53
N LYS A 56 -7.61 -14.18 14.61
CA LYS A 56 -7.27 -12.92 15.32
C LYS A 56 -5.90 -12.97 15.97
N ALA A 57 -5.47 -14.12 16.50
CA ALA A 57 -4.16 -14.28 17.09
C ALA A 57 -3.05 -14.18 16.03
N GLU A 58 -3.25 -14.80 14.86
CA GLU A 58 -2.32 -14.72 13.71
C GLU A 58 -2.20 -13.29 13.19
N ARG A 59 -3.33 -12.59 12.98
CA ARG A 59 -3.31 -11.17 12.59
C ARG A 59 -2.64 -10.29 13.66
N ALA A 60 -2.83 -10.59 14.94
CA ALA A 60 -2.20 -9.83 16.03
C ALA A 60 -0.69 -10.07 16.09
N GLU A 61 -0.22 -11.29 15.77
CA GLU A 61 1.20 -11.60 15.67
C GLU A 61 1.83 -10.92 14.45
N GLU A 62 1.17 -10.93 13.30
CA GLU A 62 1.60 -10.20 12.10
C GLU A 62 1.64 -8.67 12.33
N GLN A 63 0.62 -8.11 13.00
CA GLN A 63 0.60 -6.70 13.39
C GLN A 63 1.71 -6.36 14.40
N ARG A 64 2.01 -7.25 15.35
CA ARG A 64 3.12 -7.08 16.28
C ARG A 64 4.48 -7.21 15.59
N ALA A 65 4.61 -8.10 14.61
CA ALA A 65 5.81 -8.24 13.79
C ALA A 65 6.03 -7.02 12.89
N GLY A 66 4.96 -6.47 12.29
CA GLY A 66 5.01 -5.22 11.54
C GLY A 66 5.39 -4.02 12.41
N ALA A 67 4.79 -3.91 13.60
CA ALA A 67 5.15 -2.87 14.58
C ALA A 67 6.58 -3.05 15.14
N ALA A 68 7.04 -4.30 15.31
CA ALA A 68 8.41 -4.62 15.68
C ALA A 68 9.41 -4.27 14.56
N GLY A 69 9.04 -4.51 13.30
CA GLY A 69 9.84 -4.16 12.13
C GLY A 69 10.05 -2.65 11.99
N LEU A 70 9.01 -1.85 12.27
CA LEU A 70 9.11 -0.39 12.27
C LEU A 70 9.79 0.19 13.52
N SER A 71 9.95 -0.59 14.60
CA SER A 71 10.68 -0.14 15.80
C SER A 71 12.15 -0.59 15.81
N HIS A 72 12.50 -1.63 15.03
CA HIS A 72 13.87 -2.07 14.88
C HIS A 72 14.67 -1.11 13.97
N ARG A 73 15.83 -0.67 14.47
CA ARG A 73 16.71 0.26 13.75
C ARG A 73 17.85 -0.48 13.10
N HIS A 74 17.92 -0.45 11.77
CA HIS A 74 19.03 -1.01 10.99
C HIS A 74 19.99 0.09 10.56
N TYR A 75 21.29 -0.08 10.82
CA TYR A 75 22.27 0.98 10.57
C TYR A 75 23.01 0.81 9.25
N TYR A 76 22.91 1.81 8.38
CA TYR A 76 23.58 1.87 7.09
C TYR A 76 24.35 3.17 6.92
N SER A 77 25.27 3.20 5.97
CA SER A 77 26.00 4.42 5.60
C SER A 77 25.46 5.00 4.30
N THR A 78 25.18 6.30 4.30
CA THR A 78 24.95 7.09 3.09
C THR A 78 26.23 7.80 2.69
N TRP A 79 26.50 7.85 1.39
CA TRP A 79 27.75 8.43 0.87
C TRP A 79 27.65 9.91 0.51
N ARG A 80 26.43 10.47 0.53
CA ARG A 80 26.11 11.87 0.24
C ARG A 80 24.87 12.31 1.01
N ASP A 81 24.61 13.61 0.93
CA ASP A 81 23.37 14.19 1.43
C ASP A 81 22.20 13.79 0.52
N ALA A 82 21.07 13.46 1.14
CA ALA A 82 19.86 13.03 0.43
C ALA A 82 18.65 13.85 0.88
N ARG A 83 17.81 14.21 -0.08
CA ARG A 83 16.49 14.80 0.21
C ARG A 83 15.57 13.73 0.79
N THR A 84 14.69 14.16 1.69
CA THR A 84 13.68 13.27 2.29
C THR A 84 12.28 13.58 1.74
N TYR A 85 11.42 12.57 1.75
CA TYR A 85 10.10 12.61 1.10
C TYR A 85 9.03 12.02 2.02
N TRP A 86 7.81 12.55 1.94
CA TRP A 86 6.66 12.03 2.71
C TRP A 86 6.10 10.72 2.16
N SER A 87 6.52 10.32 0.96
CA SER A 87 6.19 9.05 0.36
C SER A 87 7.33 8.57 -0.54
N GLN A 88 7.19 7.39 -1.13
CA GLN A 88 8.12 6.84 -2.11
C GLN A 88 7.98 7.50 -3.49
N GLU A 89 7.55 8.75 -3.54
CA GLU A 89 7.35 9.52 -4.77
C GLU A 89 8.03 10.88 -4.64
N SER A 90 8.87 11.22 -5.60
CA SER A 90 9.70 12.42 -5.61
C SER A 90 8.91 13.73 -5.66
N ARG A 91 7.62 13.67 -6.01
CA ARG A 91 6.71 14.84 -6.01
C ARG A 91 6.30 15.33 -4.62
N TYR A 92 6.58 14.57 -3.55
CA TYR A 92 6.23 14.94 -2.17
C TYR A 92 7.47 15.16 -1.28
N PRO A 93 8.34 16.15 -1.60
CA PRO A 93 9.49 16.45 -0.77
C PRO A 93 9.06 17.02 0.59
N THR A 94 9.80 16.69 1.64
CA THR A 94 9.58 17.25 2.98
C THR A 94 10.20 18.66 3.12
N GLY A 95 11.18 18.99 2.27
CA GLY A 95 12.10 20.11 2.46
C GLY A 95 13.27 19.79 3.41
N GLY A 96 13.30 18.57 3.95
CA GLY A 96 14.29 18.05 4.87
C GLY A 96 15.44 17.31 4.20
N TRP A 97 16.41 16.93 5.04
CA TRP A 97 17.69 16.35 4.59
C TRP A 97 18.21 15.24 5.51
N LEU A 98 18.71 14.18 4.89
CA LEU A 98 19.57 13.19 5.50
C LEU A 98 21.02 13.46 5.07
N TRP A 99 21.84 14.05 5.92
CA TRP A 99 23.25 14.33 5.59
C TRP A 99 24.07 13.05 5.42
N ALA A 100 25.16 13.09 4.68
CA ALA A 100 26.06 11.94 4.51
C ALA A 100 26.55 11.40 5.86
N GLY A 101 26.56 10.08 6.04
CA GLY A 101 27.02 9.49 7.29
C GLY A 101 26.37 8.16 7.61
N ARG A 102 26.38 7.77 8.89
CA ARG A 102 25.80 6.51 9.36
C ARG A 102 24.49 6.78 10.10
N HIS A 103 23.41 6.21 9.58
CA HIS A 103 22.03 6.48 10.01
C HIS A 103 21.29 5.19 10.30
N TYR A 104 20.17 5.29 11.03
CA TYR A 104 19.24 4.19 11.16
C TYR A 104 18.16 4.26 10.07
N PHE A 105 17.65 3.10 9.69
CA PHE A 105 16.52 2.92 8.80
C PHE A 105 15.64 1.81 9.36
N PHE A 106 14.35 1.90 9.12
CA PHE A 106 13.37 0.96 9.67
C PHE A 106 13.09 -0.17 8.68
N CYS A 107 12.68 0.18 7.47
CA CYS A 107 12.35 -0.77 6.41
C CYS A 107 12.56 -0.13 5.03
N GLN A 108 12.38 -0.92 3.98
CA GLN A 108 12.42 -0.49 2.59
C GLN A 108 11.19 -0.91 1.80
N VAL A 109 10.93 -0.20 0.71
CA VAL A 109 9.78 -0.43 -0.15
C VAL A 109 10.10 0.03 -1.57
N GLU A 110 9.49 -0.64 -2.56
CA GLU A 110 9.53 -0.19 -3.95
C GLU A 110 8.57 0.98 -4.16
N GLY A 111 9.00 1.97 -4.93
CA GLY A 111 8.20 3.16 -5.22
C GLY A 111 8.52 3.77 -6.56
N GLU A 112 8.32 5.10 -6.65
CA GLU A 112 8.63 5.84 -7.85
C GLU A 112 10.12 5.68 -8.17
N PRO A 113 10.43 5.30 -9.41
CA PRO A 113 11.73 5.51 -10.01
C PRO A 113 12.35 6.89 -9.61
N HIS A 114 13.50 6.93 -8.92
CA HIS A 114 14.18 8.17 -8.49
C HIS A 114 15.65 8.24 -8.90
N SER A 115 16.10 9.44 -9.26
CA SER A 115 17.50 9.77 -9.52
C SER A 115 17.85 11.14 -8.97
N ASP A 116 19.08 11.23 -8.51
CA ASP A 116 19.76 12.41 -7.98
C ASP A 116 21.06 12.68 -8.78
N GLY A 117 21.13 12.16 -10.01
CA GLY A 117 22.18 12.46 -10.98
C GLY A 117 23.35 11.47 -11.02
N GLU A 118 23.48 10.59 -10.02
CA GLU A 118 24.61 9.65 -9.91
C GLU A 118 24.19 8.17 -10.03
N GLY A 119 22.89 7.94 -10.25
CA GLY A 119 22.29 6.62 -10.40
C GLY A 119 20.78 6.70 -10.36
N TYR A 120 20.14 5.54 -10.47
CA TYR A 120 18.69 5.44 -10.50
C TYR A 120 18.23 4.28 -9.62
N SER A 121 17.29 4.50 -8.72
CA SER A 121 16.74 3.43 -7.87
C SER A 121 15.23 3.50 -7.79
N THR A 122 14.59 2.34 -7.70
CA THR A 122 13.17 2.19 -7.36
C THR A 122 12.97 1.89 -5.88
N TRP A 123 14.05 1.75 -5.11
CA TRP A 123 13.99 1.40 -3.70
C TRP A 123 14.09 2.64 -2.81
N TRP A 124 13.28 2.63 -1.77
CA TRP A 124 13.15 3.73 -0.81
C TRP A 124 13.25 3.17 0.60
N ALA A 125 14.00 3.85 1.47
CA ALA A 125 14.18 3.46 2.86
C ALA A 125 13.49 4.45 3.80
N LEU A 126 12.72 3.92 4.76
CA LEU A 126 12.04 4.68 5.79
C LEU A 126 13.00 5.01 6.94
N THR A 127 13.03 6.28 7.37
CA THR A 127 13.90 6.80 8.42
C THR A 127 13.32 8.08 9.03
N ASP A 128 14.03 8.66 10.00
CA ASP A 128 13.84 10.04 10.44
C ASP A 128 15.02 10.88 9.94
N ASP A 129 14.78 12.14 9.59
CA ASP A 129 15.82 13.00 9.03
C ASP A 129 16.44 13.97 10.04
N HIS A 130 17.50 14.66 9.64
CA HIS A 130 18.22 15.58 10.53
C HIS A 130 17.52 16.93 10.71
N THR A 131 16.47 17.18 9.94
CA THR A 131 15.67 18.40 10.02
C THR A 131 14.47 18.25 10.94
N GLY A 132 14.31 17.08 11.57
CA GLY A 132 13.27 16.79 12.56
C GLY A 132 12.00 16.18 11.97
N ASN A 133 11.99 15.80 10.70
CA ASN A 133 10.88 15.02 10.15
C ASN A 133 11.04 13.55 10.53
N GLN A 134 9.92 12.92 10.88
CA GLN A 134 9.84 11.50 11.20
C GLN A 134 9.07 10.76 10.11
N ASP A 135 9.32 9.46 9.99
CA ASP A 135 8.62 8.58 9.03
C ASP A 135 8.74 9.06 7.57
N VAL A 136 9.96 9.45 7.18
CA VAL A 136 10.27 9.95 5.83
C VAL A 136 11.07 8.94 5.02
N PHE A 137 10.94 9.03 3.70
CA PHE A 137 11.63 8.16 2.76
C PHE A 137 12.86 8.86 2.17
N VAL A 138 13.93 8.07 2.03
CA VAL A 138 15.16 8.43 1.30
C VAL A 138 15.39 7.39 0.20
N SER A 139 15.74 7.85 -1.00
CA SER A 139 16.03 6.94 -2.11
C SER A 139 17.30 6.12 -1.84
N ALA A 140 17.27 4.84 -2.23
CA ALA A 140 18.41 3.94 -2.05
C ALA A 140 19.66 4.36 -2.84
N THR A 141 19.52 5.28 -3.81
CA THR A 141 20.66 5.93 -4.49
C THR A 141 21.65 6.56 -3.51
N ALA A 142 21.24 6.93 -2.28
CA ALA A 142 22.12 7.51 -1.28
C ALA A 142 22.97 6.48 -0.50
N PHE A 143 22.66 5.17 -0.60
CA PHE A 143 23.30 4.13 0.19
C PHE A 143 24.66 3.75 -0.38
N ARG A 144 25.66 3.59 0.50
CA ARG A 144 27.02 3.20 0.09
C ARG A 144 27.09 1.69 -0.17
N GLY A 145 27.67 1.29 -1.30
CA GLY A 145 27.94 -0.11 -1.62
C GLY A 145 26.69 -0.92 -1.99
N HIS A 146 25.62 -0.23 -2.38
CA HIS A 146 24.35 -0.84 -2.77
C HIS A 146 24.15 -0.76 -4.28
N GLU A 147 23.58 -1.82 -4.87
CA GLU A 147 23.21 -1.88 -6.28
C GLU A 147 21.85 -1.20 -6.50
N PRO A 148 21.76 -0.12 -7.31
CA PRO A 148 20.56 0.72 -7.37
C PRO A 148 19.24 0.00 -7.76
N TRP A 149 19.33 -1.15 -8.43
CA TRP A 149 18.20 -1.94 -8.93
C TRP A 149 17.77 -3.08 -8.00
N GLN A 150 18.47 -3.29 -6.89
CA GLN A 150 18.20 -4.36 -5.94
C GLN A 150 17.66 -3.80 -4.63
N PRO A 151 16.92 -4.59 -3.83
CA PRO A 151 16.65 -4.21 -2.45
C PRO A 151 17.96 -3.98 -1.69
N ILE A 152 17.94 -3.09 -0.71
CA ILE A 152 19.02 -2.87 0.24
C ILE A 152 19.18 -4.15 1.07
N GLU A 153 20.33 -4.81 0.94
CA GLU A 153 20.59 -6.08 1.62
C GLU A 153 20.47 -5.93 3.14
N GLY A 154 19.69 -6.81 3.78
CA GLY A 154 19.50 -6.83 5.23
C GLY A 154 18.50 -5.82 5.79
N LEU A 155 17.93 -4.93 4.98
CA LEU A 155 16.86 -4.01 5.41
C LEU A 155 15.49 -4.70 5.14
N PRO A 156 14.62 -4.88 6.15
CA PRO A 156 13.34 -5.58 5.95
C PRO A 156 12.41 -4.76 5.07
N ARG A 157 11.41 -5.41 4.44
CA ARG A 157 10.38 -4.70 3.69
C ARG A 157 9.34 -4.08 4.62
N CYS A 158 8.89 -2.88 4.27
CA CYS A 158 7.60 -2.37 4.67
C CYS A 158 6.51 -3.14 3.87
#